data_AF-A0A6G4XLK2-F1
#
_entry.id   AF-A0A6G4XLK2-F1
#
_cell.length_a   1.000
_cell.length_b   1.000
_cell.length_c   1.000
_cell.angle_alpha   90.00
_cell.angle_beta   90.00
_cell.angle_gamma   90.00
#
_symmetry.space_group_name_H-M   'P 1'
#
loop_
_entity.id
_entity.type
_entity.pdbx_description
1 polymer ?
#
loop_
_entity_poly.entity_id
_entity_poly.type
_entity_poly.pdbx_seq_one_letter_code
_entity_poly.pdbx_strand_id
1 'polypeptide(L)' 'MPMRPAVRHELLAYLVRTLFEENHPYTEPEVNQRFTTVHDDSAMLRRYCVEGGLLRRTKDGASYQAA' A
#
# COMPACT_ATOMS: atom_id res chain seq x y z
N MET A 1 -21.48 2.65 -1.86
CA MET A 1 -21.64 1.34 -1.18
C MET A 1 -20.60 1.26 -0.06
N PRO A 2 -20.95 1.04 1.22
CA PRO A 2 -19.95 0.82 2.24
C PRO A 2 -19.48 -0.63 2.15
N MET A 3 -18.33 -0.85 1.51
CA MET A 3 -17.60 -2.12 1.67
C MET A 3 -17.30 -2.27 3.17
N ARG A 4 -17.75 -3.38 3.78
CA ARG A 4 -17.55 -3.65 5.21
C ARG A 4 -16.07 -3.43 5.54
N PRO A 5 -15.71 -2.65 6.57
CA PRO A 5 -14.32 -2.25 6.83
C PRO A 5 -13.32 -3.43 6.89
N ALA A 6 -13.75 -4.59 7.39
CA ALA A 6 -12.95 -5.80 7.45
C ALA A 6 -12.58 -6.36 6.06
N VAL A 7 -13.54 -6.39 5.12
CA VAL A 7 -13.30 -6.86 3.74
C VAL A 7 -12.32 -5.95 3.02
N ARG A 8 -12.37 -4.64 3.31
CA ARG A 8 -11.44 -3.66 2.75
C ARG A 8 -10.00 -3.91 3.21
N HIS A 9 -9.80 -4.22 4.48
CA HIS A 9 -8.44 -4.46 5.01
C HIS A 9 -7.81 -5.74 4.40
N GLU A 10 -8.56 -6.84 4.35
CA GLU A 10 -8.05 -8.09 3.74
C GLU A 10 -7.70 -7.93 2.26
N LEU A 11 -8.51 -7.17 1.50
CA LEU A 11 -8.21 -6.86 0.11
C LEU A 11 -6.92 -6.04 -0.02
N LEU A 12 -6.74 -5.02 0.81
CA LEU A 12 -5.50 -4.22 0.82
C LEU A 12 -4.29 -5.09 1.20
N ALA A 13 -4.44 -5.99 2.18
CA ALA A 13 -3.39 -6.92 2.56
C ALA A 13 -3.04 -7.88 1.40
N TYR A 14 -4.05 -8.34 0.65
CA TYR A 14 -3.84 -9.13 -0.56
C TYR A 14 -3.07 -8.35 -1.64
N LEU A 15 -3.45 -7.09 -1.87
CA LEU A 15 -2.74 -6.23 -2.82
C LEU A 15 -1.29 -6.01 -2.40
N VAL A 16 -1.04 -5.74 -1.11
CA VAL A 16 0.32 -5.49 -0.63
C VAL A 16 1.21 -6.73 -0.82
N ARG A 17 0.77 -7.93 -0.42
CA ARG A 17 1.56 -9.17 -0.63
C ARG A 17 1.80 -9.51 -2.11
N THR A 18 0.94 -9.04 -3.01
CA THR A 18 1.03 -9.37 -4.44
C THR A 18 1.92 -8.38 -5.18
N LEU A 19 1.91 -7.11 -4.76
CA LEU A 19 2.59 -6.01 -5.45
C LEU A 19 3.97 -5.70 -4.85
N PHE A 20 4.21 -6.03 -3.58
CA PHE A 20 5.41 -5.65 -2.84
C PHE A 20 6.11 -6.86 -2.25
N GLU A 21 7.43 -6.83 -2.26
CA GLU A 21 8.28 -7.82 -1.60
C GLU A 21 8.53 -7.42 -0.14
N GLU A 22 8.55 -8.42 0.74
CA GLU A 22 8.93 -8.24 2.13
C GLU A 22 10.40 -7.81 2.23
N ASN A 23 10.70 -6.84 3.11
CA ASN A 23 12.03 -6.26 3.32
C ASN A 23 12.62 -5.48 2.12
N HIS A 24 11.87 -5.22 1.05
CA HIS A 24 12.32 -4.38 -0.04
C HIS A 24 11.88 -2.91 0.16
N PRO A 25 12.80 -1.94 0.22
CA PRO A 25 12.45 -0.53 0.28
C PRO A 25 12.04 -0.01 -1.10
N TYR A 26 10.84 0.55 -1.19
CA TYR A 26 10.32 1.21 -2.39
C TYR A 26 10.21 2.71 -2.20
N THR A 27 10.58 3.49 -3.20
CA THR A 27 10.32 4.93 -3.24
C THR A 27 8.85 5.22 -3.47
N GLU A 28 8.40 6.45 -3.15
CA GLU A 28 7.01 6.84 -3.41
C GLU A 28 6.58 6.68 -4.88
N PRO A 29 7.39 7.07 -5.89
CA PRO A 29 7.05 6.83 -7.29
C PRO A 29 6.89 5.35 -7.64
N GLU A 30 7.74 4.48 -7.10
CA GLU A 30 7.69 3.03 -7.32
C GLU A 30 6.46 2.39 -6.67
N VAL A 31 6.07 2.87 -5.49
CA VAL A 31 4.82 2.48 -4.82
C VAL A 31 3.62 2.91 -5.65
N ASN A 32 3.62 4.16 -6.12
CA ASN A 32 2.52 4.69 -6.93
C ASN A 32 2.38 3.89 -8.23
N GLN A 33 3.48 3.61 -8.93
CA GLN A 33 3.48 2.82 -10.17
C GLN A 33 2.87 1.42 -9.97
N ARG A 34 3.24 0.73 -8.88
CA ARG A 34 2.67 -0.58 -8.55
C ARG A 34 1.18 -0.50 -8.28
N PHE A 35 0.73 0.49 -7.50
CA PHE A 35 -0.70 0.66 -7.21
C PHE A 35 -1.52 1.07 -8.45
N THR A 36 -0.95 1.84 -9.37
CA THR A 36 -1.62 2.20 -10.63
C THR A 36 -1.96 0.98 -11.49
N THR A 37 -1.29 -0.17 -11.31
CA THR A 37 -1.67 -1.43 -12.00
C THR A 37 -3.04 -1.96 -11.59
N VAL A 38 -3.55 -1.57 -10.41
CA VAL A 38 -4.83 -2.06 -9.86
C VAL A 38 -5.88 -0.96 -9.70
N HIS A 39 -5.47 0.30 -9.56
CA HIS A 39 -6.38 1.44 -9.41
C HIS A 39 -5.68 2.77 -9.70
N ASP A 40 -6.35 3.70 -10.40
CA ASP A 40 -5.79 5.00 -10.77
C ASP A 40 -5.46 5.89 -9.55
N ASP A 41 -6.26 5.77 -8.48
CA ASP A 41 -6.02 6.47 -7.21
C ASP A 41 -5.00 5.74 -6.32
N SER A 42 -3.74 5.73 -6.77
CA SER A 42 -2.61 5.14 -6.04
C SER A 42 -2.33 5.86 -4.73
N ALA A 43 -2.62 7.15 -4.64
CA ALA A 43 -2.44 7.95 -3.42
C ALA A 43 -3.41 7.51 -2.31
N MET A 44 -4.67 7.27 -2.63
CA MET A 44 -5.67 6.73 -1.70
C MET A 44 -5.27 5.33 -1.21
N LEU A 45 -4.87 4.44 -2.12
CA LEU A 45 -4.44 3.08 -1.76
C LEU A 45 -3.22 3.09 -0.83
N ARG A 46 -2.20 3.88 -1.16
CA ARG A 46 -1.01 4.05 -0.32
C ARG A 46 -1.39 4.56 1.08
N ARG A 47 -2.28 5.56 1.16
CA ARG A 47 -2.75 6.10 2.44
C ARG A 47 -3.45 5.03 3.28
N TYR A 48 -4.37 4.26 2.70
CA TYR A 48 -5.05 3.20 3.43
C TYR A 48 -4.14 2.04 3.85
N CYS A 49 -3.13 1.72 3.04
CA CYS A 49 -2.15 0.70 3.41
C CYS A 49 -1.28 1.17 4.60
N VAL A 50 -0.91 2.46 4.63
CA VAL A 50 -0.17 3.03 5.77
C VAL A 50 -1.05 3.14 7.02
N GLU A 51 -2.27 3.66 6.89
CA GLU A 51 -3.23 3.76 8.01
C GLU A 51 -3.61 2.37 8.56
N GLY A 52 -3.70 1.37 7.68
CA GLY A 52 -3.96 -0.02 8.03
C GLY A 52 -2.75 -0.81 8.52
N GLY A 53 -1.56 -0.19 8.58
CA GLY A 53 -0.34 -0.84 9.04
C GLY A 53 0.22 -1.91 8.10
N LEU A 54 -0.18 -1.92 6.82
CA LEU A 54 0.30 -2.84 5.77
C LEU A 54 1.55 -2.32 5.05
N LEU A 55 1.72 -0.99 5.00
CA LEU A 55 2.93 -0.35 4.50
C LEU A 55 3.53 0.54 5.58
N ARG A 56 4.84 0.42 5.80
CA ARG A 56 5.60 1.29 6.70
C ARG A 56 6.39 2.30 5.90
N ARG A 57 6.21 3.58 6.21
CA ARG A 57 7.02 4.68 5.65
C ARG A 57 8.21 4.97 6.56
N THR A 58 9.40 5.15 6.01
CA THR A 58 10.59 5.58 6.78
C THR A 58 10.40 7.02 7.28
N LYS A 59 11.08 7.39 8.39
CA LYS A 59 10.96 8.74 8.99
C LYS A 59 11.40 9.86 8.06
N ASP A 60 12.36 9.59 7.18
CA ASP A 60 12.80 10.50 6.12
C ASP A 60 11.76 10.65 4.99
N GLY A 61 10.68 9.87 5.04
CA GLY A 61 9.57 9.94 4.12
C GLY A 61 9.86 9.44 2.72
N ALA A 62 11.09 8.98 2.47
CA ALA A 62 11.62 8.63 1.15
C ALA A 62 11.33 7.19 0.73
N SER A 63 11.03 6.30 1.68
CA SER A 63 10.85 4.87 1.38
C SER A 63 9.66 4.26 2.11
N TYR A 64 9.08 3.24 1.48
CA TYR A 64 7.98 2.41 1.94
C TYR A 64 8.42 0.95 1.94
N GLN A 65 7.95 0.18 2.91
CA GLN A 65 8.22 -1.26 3.02
C GLN A 65 6.93 -1.97 3.39
N ALA A 66 6.72 -3.19 2.89
CA ALA A 66 5.67 -4.07 3.40
C ALA A 66 5.93 -4.38 4.88
N ALA A 67 4.87 -4.32 5.69
CA ALA A 67 4.91 -4.52 7.15
C ALA A 67 4.64 -5.97 7.55
#